data_AF-A0A0K8R7W8-F1
#
_entry.id   AF-A0A0K8R7W8-F1
#
_cell.length_a   1.000
_cell.length_b   1.000
_cell.length_c   1.000
_cell.angle_alpha   90.00
_cell.angle_beta   90.00
_cell.angle_gamma   90.00
#
_symmetry.space_group_name_H-M   'P 1'
#
loop_
_entity.id
_entity.type
_entity.pdbx_description
1 polymer ?
#
loop_
_entity_poly.entity_id
_entity_poly.type
_entity_poly.pdbx_seq_one_letter_code
_entity_poly.pdbx_strand_id
1 'polypeptide(L)'
;MRTLLGAVIFSLVMLCLSVKSGCVKPLQTRQNRGNTYITIAYLLDKNDFDKEDAVPEVRKWLQKVNKKAQEELKKAVGVSIELEITAINGTSEELSRRLKAWDNRGHVYGGWILGFVKAEFMNRTANPDITCVLTKHTIYNDFDSGMLAYSVHQSLCVSMVPMLLTYKAEEVDESGKRLSELIQNGTRNDLKTALNGCNKGRRSPRKRP
;
A
#
# COMPACT_ATOMS: atom_id res chain seq x y z
N MET A 1 9.28 -94.21 -17.86
CA MET A 1 10.10 -93.41 -16.93
C MET A 1 9.61 -91.97 -17.02
N ARG A 2 8.81 -91.48 -16.06
CA ARG A 2 9.17 -90.44 -15.05
C ARG A 2 9.69 -89.13 -15.69
N THR A 3 8.81 -88.15 -15.93
CA THR A 3 8.63 -86.86 -15.19
C THR A 3 9.83 -85.89 -15.33
N LEU A 4 9.71 -84.60 -15.70
CA LEU A 4 9.04 -83.52 -14.97
C LEU A 4 9.09 -82.18 -15.75
N LEU A 5 8.13 -81.32 -15.39
CA LEU A 5 8.17 -79.85 -15.21
C LEU A 5 8.33 -78.90 -16.40
N GLY A 6 7.38 -77.95 -16.47
CA GLY A 6 7.61 -76.64 -17.07
C GLY A 6 6.35 -75.88 -17.44
N ALA A 7 5.58 -75.43 -16.44
CA ALA A 7 4.39 -74.58 -16.62
C ALA A 7 4.77 -73.12 -16.85
N VAL A 8 4.14 -72.42 -17.81
CA VAL A 8 3.72 -71.02 -17.68
C VAL A 8 2.51 -70.74 -18.61
N ILE A 9 1.37 -70.40 -18.01
CA ILE A 9 0.16 -69.90 -18.67
C ILE A 9 0.23 -68.36 -18.63
N PHE A 10 0.07 -67.67 -19.75
CA PHE A 10 -0.10 -66.21 -19.77
C PHE A 10 -1.36 -65.85 -20.55
N SER A 11 -2.49 -65.87 -19.84
CA SER A 11 -3.77 -65.34 -20.30
C SER A 11 -3.76 -63.81 -20.19
N LEU A 12 -3.65 -63.11 -21.31
CA LEU A 12 -3.83 -61.66 -21.38
C LEU A 12 -5.34 -61.33 -21.45
N VAL A 13 -5.95 -61.14 -20.28
CA VAL A 13 -7.25 -60.47 -20.16
C VAL A 13 -7.00 -59.06 -19.64
N MET A 14 -6.98 -58.09 -20.54
CA MET A 14 -6.95 -56.66 -20.20
C MET A 14 -8.33 -56.23 -19.69
N LEU A 15 -8.53 -56.29 -18.37
CA LEU A 15 -9.65 -55.63 -17.70
C LEU A 15 -9.34 -54.12 -17.60
N CYS A 16 -9.86 -53.35 -18.56
CA CYS A 16 -9.87 -51.89 -18.50
C CYS A 16 -10.83 -51.42 -17.40
N LEU A 17 -10.32 -51.28 -16.17
CA LEU A 17 -11.00 -50.53 -15.12
C LEU A 17 -10.94 -49.04 -15.49
N SER A 18 -12.01 -48.55 -16.12
CA SER A 18 -12.27 -47.13 -16.29
C SER A 18 -12.59 -46.53 -14.92
N VAL A 19 -11.57 -46.14 -14.17
CA VAL A 19 -11.72 -45.20 -13.07
C VAL A 19 -12.21 -43.90 -13.68
N LYS A 20 -13.50 -43.60 -13.48
CA LYS A 20 -14.02 -42.23 -13.63
C LYS A 20 -13.24 -41.37 -12.65
N SER A 21 -12.17 -40.75 -13.12
CA SER A 21 -11.53 -39.64 -12.43
C SER A 21 -12.59 -38.59 -12.21
N GLY A 22 -13.13 -38.54 -10.99
CA GLY A 22 -14.07 -37.51 -10.60
C GLY A 22 -13.45 -36.18 -10.97
N CYS A 23 -14.15 -35.41 -11.79
CA CYS A 23 -13.81 -34.01 -12.03
C CYS A 23 -13.95 -33.32 -10.68
N VAL A 24 -12.85 -33.27 -9.93
CA VAL A 24 -12.70 -32.41 -8.76
C VAL A 24 -12.82 -31.01 -9.33
N LYS A 25 -14.03 -30.45 -9.27
CA LYS A 25 -14.23 -29.01 -9.43
C LYS A 25 -13.15 -28.37 -8.57
N PRO A 26 -12.28 -27.50 -9.13
CA PRO A 26 -11.29 -26.84 -8.30
C PRO A 26 -12.07 -26.21 -7.17
N LEU A 27 -11.78 -26.66 -5.95
CA LEU A 27 -12.35 -26.11 -4.75
C LEU A 27 -12.08 -24.61 -4.88
N GLN A 28 -13.11 -23.80 -5.14
CA GLN A 28 -13.03 -22.37 -4.93
C GLN A 28 -12.78 -22.26 -3.44
N THR A 29 -11.51 -22.29 -3.07
CA THR A 29 -11.07 -21.73 -1.82
C THR A 29 -11.47 -20.27 -1.96
N ARG A 30 -12.64 -19.92 -1.40
CA ARG A 30 -12.79 -18.66 -0.71
C ARG A 30 -11.64 -18.64 0.28
N GLN A 31 -10.46 -18.25 -0.20
CA GLN A 31 -9.49 -17.64 0.68
C GLN A 31 -10.28 -16.47 1.25
N ASN A 32 -10.67 -16.59 2.51
CA ASN A 32 -10.74 -15.43 3.38
C ASN A 32 -9.41 -14.74 3.20
N ARG A 33 -9.29 -13.89 2.18
CA ARG A 33 -8.20 -12.95 2.04
C ARG A 33 -8.40 -12.10 3.28
N GLY A 34 -7.58 -12.34 4.31
CA GLY A 34 -7.54 -11.48 5.48
C GLY A 34 -7.45 -10.02 5.02
N ASN A 35 -7.85 -9.10 5.90
CA ASN A 35 -7.80 -7.67 5.60
C ASN A 35 -6.47 -7.33 4.91
N THR A 36 -6.56 -6.64 3.78
CA THR A 36 -5.37 -6.17 3.08
C THR A 36 -4.98 -4.83 3.65
N TYR A 37 -3.73 -4.70 4.09
CA TYR A 37 -3.26 -3.51 4.78
C TYR A 37 -2.30 -2.72 3.91
N ILE A 38 -2.45 -1.40 3.91
CA ILE A 38 -1.44 -0.45 3.42
C ILE A 38 -1.01 0.38 4.63
N THR A 39 0.29 0.40 4.93
CA THR A 39 0.81 1.19 6.05
C THR A 39 1.22 2.59 5.59
N ILE A 40 0.85 3.60 6.38
CA ILE A 40 1.14 5.00 6.10
C ILE A 40 1.83 5.61 7.31
N ALA A 41 3.00 6.20 7.10
CA ALA A 41 3.62 7.10 8.06
C ALA A 41 3.37 8.55 7.65
N TYR A 42 2.92 9.38 8.59
CA TYR A 42 2.72 10.81 8.37
C TYR A 42 3.88 11.63 8.93
N LEU A 43 4.33 12.61 8.15
CA LEU A 43 5.33 13.60 8.53
C LEU A 43 4.69 14.98 8.55
N LEU A 44 4.51 15.55 9.75
CA LEU A 44 3.99 16.90 9.93
C LEU A 44 5.09 17.92 9.62
N ASP A 45 4.83 18.83 8.70
CA ASP A 45 5.71 19.95 8.39
C ASP A 45 5.94 20.80 9.65
N LYS A 46 7.14 20.70 10.24
CA LYS A 46 7.48 21.43 11.47
C LYS A 46 7.52 22.95 11.30
N ASN A 47 7.46 23.47 10.07
CA ASN A 47 7.31 24.91 9.85
C ASN A 47 5.89 25.41 10.18
N ASP A 48 4.89 24.53 10.11
CA ASP A 48 3.45 24.87 10.21
C ASP A 48 2.73 24.21 11.39
N PHE A 49 3.25 23.07 11.86
CA PHE A 49 2.69 22.29 12.95
C PHE A 49 3.60 22.42 14.17
N ASP A 50 3.22 23.29 15.11
CA ASP A 50 3.84 23.34 16.42
C ASP A 50 3.62 22.00 17.14
N LYS A 51 4.70 21.48 17.72
CA LYS A 51 4.91 20.05 17.96
C LYS A 51 4.00 19.42 19.02
N GLU A 52 3.28 20.20 19.82
CA GLU A 52 2.61 19.68 21.02
C GLU A 52 1.08 19.82 21.00
N ASP A 53 0.52 20.96 20.56
CA ASP A 53 -0.93 21.17 20.66
C ASP A 53 -1.73 20.74 19.42
N ALA A 54 -1.10 20.68 18.23
CA ALA A 54 -1.81 20.36 16.99
C ALA A 54 -1.98 18.84 16.75
N VAL A 55 -1.21 17.99 17.44
CA VAL A 55 -1.13 16.55 17.15
C VAL A 55 -2.47 15.82 17.36
N PRO A 56 -3.27 16.08 18.43
CA PRO A 56 -4.55 15.39 18.61
C PRO A 56 -5.56 15.72 17.51
N GLU A 57 -5.68 16.98 17.13
CA GLU A 57 -6.62 17.43 16.09
C GLU A 57 -6.21 16.90 14.72
N VAL A 58 -4.92 17.04 14.37
CA VAL A 58 -4.36 16.50 13.13
C VAL A 58 -4.53 14.99 13.06
N ARG A 59 -4.29 14.26 14.16
CA ARG A 59 -4.52 12.81 14.22
C ARG A 59 -5.98 12.47 13.93
N LYS A 60 -6.93 13.18 14.57
CA LYS A 60 -8.36 12.97 14.35
C LYS A 60 -8.76 13.26 12.91
N TRP A 61 -8.19 14.30 12.31
CA TRP A 61 -8.39 14.62 10.91
C TRP A 61 -7.85 13.53 9.98
N LEU A 62 -6.59 13.09 10.19
CA LEU A 62 -5.96 12.00 9.42
C LEU A 62 -6.74 10.69 9.51
N GLN A 63 -7.28 10.36 10.69
CA GLN A 63 -8.14 9.18 10.86
C GLN A 63 -9.41 9.26 10.01
N LYS A 64 -10.04 10.44 9.92
CA LYS A 64 -11.23 10.64 9.08
C LYS A 64 -10.87 10.60 7.59
N VAL A 65 -9.77 11.24 7.19
CA VAL A 65 -9.25 11.21 5.82
C VAL A 65 -8.93 9.78 5.39
N ASN A 66 -8.22 9.01 6.22
CA ASN A 66 -7.94 7.58 5.95
C ASN A 66 -9.24 6.77 5.82
N LYS A 67 -10.20 6.96 6.73
CA LYS A 67 -11.49 6.27 6.67
C LYS A 67 -12.21 6.56 5.35
N LYS A 68 -12.26 7.82 4.95
CA LYS A 68 -12.85 8.23 3.67
C LYS A 68 -12.11 7.61 2.48
N ALA A 69 -10.78 7.64 2.50
CA ALA A 69 -9.97 7.00 1.46
C ALA A 69 -10.24 5.49 1.36
N GLN A 70 -10.39 4.79 2.48
CA GLN A 70 -10.78 3.37 2.50
C GLN A 70 -12.15 3.12 1.86
N GLU A 71 -13.13 3.98 2.13
CA GLU A 71 -14.46 3.89 1.52
C GLU A 71 -14.38 4.06 0.00
N GLU A 72 -13.63 5.06 -0.49
CA GLU A 72 -13.45 5.31 -1.91
C GLU A 72 -12.65 4.20 -2.60
N LEU A 73 -11.60 3.68 -1.96
CA LEU A 73 -10.85 2.52 -2.47
C LEU A 73 -11.74 1.28 -2.58
N LYS A 74 -12.56 1.00 -1.56
CA LYS A 74 -13.48 -0.13 -1.59
C LYS A 74 -14.48 -0.02 -2.74
N LYS A 75 -15.00 1.18 -3.02
CA LYS A 75 -15.88 1.43 -4.18
C LYS A 75 -15.15 1.20 -5.50
N ALA A 76 -13.91 1.68 -5.62
CA ALA A 76 -13.14 1.62 -6.85
C ALA A 76 -12.67 0.20 -7.22
N VAL A 77 -12.18 -0.58 -6.24
CA VAL A 77 -11.55 -1.88 -6.52
C VAL A 77 -12.26 -3.10 -5.96
N GLY A 78 -13.35 -2.91 -5.20
CA GLY A 78 -14.17 -3.99 -4.64
C GLY A 78 -13.47 -4.86 -3.60
N VAL A 79 -12.34 -4.42 -3.05
CA VAL A 79 -11.57 -5.11 -2.00
C VAL A 79 -11.54 -4.24 -0.74
N SER A 80 -11.67 -4.87 0.43
CA SER A 80 -11.51 -4.18 1.70
C SER A 80 -10.02 -3.95 1.97
N ILE A 81 -9.61 -2.68 1.92
CA ILE A 81 -8.26 -2.21 2.23
C ILE A 81 -8.32 -1.43 3.54
N GLU A 82 -7.40 -1.72 4.45
CA GLU A 82 -7.23 -1.02 5.71
C GLU A 82 -5.99 -0.11 5.62
N LEU A 83 -6.16 1.19 5.88
CA LEU A 83 -5.07 2.17 5.86
C LEU A 83 -4.57 2.38 7.29
N GLU A 84 -3.49 1.69 7.63
CA GLU A 84 -2.92 1.67 8.97
C GLU A 84 -1.93 2.81 9.15
N ILE A 85 -2.19 3.70 10.12
CA ILE A 85 -1.25 4.76 10.50
C ILE A 85 -0.17 4.16 11.40
N THR A 86 1.05 4.02 10.88
CA THR A 86 2.17 3.45 11.66
C THR A 86 2.90 4.48 12.50
N ALA A 87 2.93 5.74 12.05
CA ALA A 87 3.55 6.84 12.77
C ALA A 87 2.94 8.19 12.36
N ILE A 88 2.97 9.14 13.28
CA ILE A 88 2.74 10.56 13.02
C ILE A 88 3.89 11.30 13.71
N ASN A 89 4.87 11.72 12.93
CA ASN A 89 6.08 12.39 13.43
C ASN A 89 6.20 13.76 12.77
N GLY A 90 7.00 14.66 13.33
CA GLY A 90 7.39 15.86 12.58
C GLY A 90 8.49 15.54 11.55
N THR A 91 8.59 16.35 10.50
CA THR A 91 9.66 16.29 9.48
C THR A 91 11.07 16.36 10.09
N SER A 92 12.09 15.81 9.42
CA SER A 92 13.50 16.02 9.82
C SER A 92 13.87 17.51 9.74
N GLU A 93 14.94 17.93 10.42
CA GLU A 93 15.40 19.33 10.31
C GLU A 93 15.73 19.69 8.86
N GLU A 94 16.38 18.77 8.15
CA GLU A 94 16.74 18.97 6.74
C GLU A 94 15.51 19.04 5.83
N LEU A 95 14.51 18.15 6.01
CA LEU A 95 13.26 18.22 5.25
C LEU A 95 12.49 19.51 5.56
N SER A 96 12.45 19.92 6.82
CA SER A 96 11.80 21.19 7.23
C SER A 96 12.49 22.40 6.60
N ARG A 97 13.83 22.43 6.58
CA ARG A 97 14.62 23.48 5.92
C ARG A 97 14.33 23.54 4.42
N ARG A 98 14.18 22.38 3.77
CA ARG A 98 13.86 22.29 2.34
C ARG A 98 12.44 22.74 2.05
N LEU A 99 11.45 22.30 2.82
CA LEU A 99 10.07 22.77 2.72
C LEU A 99 10.01 24.31 2.79
N LYS A 100 10.72 24.89 3.76
CA LYS A 100 10.84 26.34 3.92
C LYS A 100 11.57 27.04 2.76
N ALA A 101 12.65 26.44 2.23
CA ALA A 101 13.40 27.02 1.11
C ALA A 101 12.61 27.04 -0.20
N TRP A 102 11.65 26.12 -0.34
CA TRP A 102 10.75 26.02 -1.49
C TRP A 102 9.37 26.61 -1.21
N ASP A 103 9.20 27.25 -0.06
CA ASP A 103 8.03 28.06 0.23
C ASP A 103 8.11 29.36 -0.57
N ASN A 104 7.24 29.47 -1.57
CA ASN A 104 7.02 30.71 -2.30
C ASN A 104 5.64 31.27 -1.97
N ARG A 105 5.59 32.18 -0.97
CA ARG A 105 4.35 32.84 -0.53
C ARG A 105 3.25 31.83 -0.14
N GLY A 106 3.60 30.82 0.65
CA GLY A 106 2.68 29.79 1.12
C GLY A 106 2.47 28.63 0.13
N HIS A 107 3.38 28.46 -0.84
CA HIS A 107 3.29 27.41 -1.86
C HIS A 107 4.52 26.50 -1.84
N VAL A 108 4.30 25.19 -1.93
CA VAL A 108 5.37 24.18 -1.93
C VAL A 108 5.37 23.40 -3.25
N TYR A 109 6.52 23.36 -3.93
CA TYR A 109 6.67 22.62 -5.18
C TYR A 109 6.76 21.12 -4.94
N GLY A 110 5.72 20.39 -5.33
CA GLY A 110 5.54 19.00 -4.92
C GLY A 110 6.58 18.04 -5.49
N GLY A 111 6.97 18.22 -6.75
CA GLY A 111 7.88 17.29 -7.45
C GLY A 111 9.24 17.19 -6.77
N TRP A 112 9.80 18.33 -6.37
CA TRP A 112 11.09 18.39 -5.71
C TRP A 112 11.04 17.78 -4.30
N ILE A 113 10.06 18.16 -3.48
CA ILE A 113 9.94 17.67 -2.11
C ILE A 113 9.78 16.15 -2.06
N LEU A 114 8.98 15.56 -2.94
CA LEU A 114 8.80 14.11 -2.99
C LEU A 114 10.11 13.35 -3.26
N GLY A 115 10.99 13.91 -4.10
CA GLY A 115 12.32 13.36 -4.33
C GLY A 115 13.16 13.29 -3.05
N PHE A 116 13.11 14.35 -2.22
CA PHE A 116 13.81 14.37 -0.93
C PHE A 116 13.22 13.40 0.08
N VAL A 117 11.88 13.35 0.19
CA VAL A 117 11.20 12.38 1.07
C VAL A 117 11.58 10.96 0.67
N LYS A 118 11.62 10.65 -0.63
CA LYS A 118 12.07 9.34 -1.10
C LYS A 118 13.48 9.04 -0.63
N ALA A 119 14.42 9.96 -0.88
CA ALA A 119 15.83 9.78 -0.56
C ALA A 119 16.09 9.57 0.93
N GLU A 120 15.42 10.33 1.81
CA GLU A 120 15.57 10.23 3.26
C GLU A 120 15.11 8.86 3.81
N PHE A 121 14.21 8.19 3.10
CA PHE A 121 13.58 6.94 3.56
C PHE A 121 14.05 5.68 2.82
N MET A 122 14.87 5.78 1.77
CA MET A 122 15.35 4.60 1.01
C MET A 122 16.10 3.58 1.87
N ASN A 123 16.73 4.02 2.96
CA ASN A 123 17.61 3.18 3.80
C ASN A 123 17.07 2.95 5.22
N ARG A 124 15.80 3.27 5.50
CA ARG A 124 15.24 3.11 6.86
C ARG A 124 14.78 1.67 7.09
N THR A 125 15.04 1.17 8.29
CA THR A 125 14.61 -0.17 8.73
C THR A 125 13.09 -0.27 8.87
N ALA A 126 12.43 0.82 9.29
CA ALA A 126 10.99 0.95 9.25
C ALA A 126 10.58 1.50 7.87
N ASN A 127 9.88 0.66 7.10
CA ASN A 127 9.53 0.96 5.71
C ASN A 127 8.02 0.84 5.52
N PRO A 128 7.24 1.90 5.81
CA PRO A 128 5.82 1.90 5.50
C PRO A 128 5.62 1.80 3.98
N ASP A 129 4.45 1.33 3.55
CA ASP A 129 4.10 1.31 2.12
C ASP A 129 4.06 2.75 1.55
N ILE A 130 3.66 3.71 2.37
CA ILE A 130 3.55 5.13 2.04
C ILE A 130 4.17 5.99 3.14
N THR A 131 4.93 7.02 2.75
CA THR A 131 5.30 8.13 3.64
C THR A 131 4.65 9.41 3.12
N CYS A 132 3.76 10.00 3.91
CA CYS A 132 2.99 11.17 3.49
C CYS A 132 3.42 12.41 4.30
N VAL A 133 3.91 13.44 3.64
CA VAL A 133 4.14 14.74 4.29
C VAL A 133 2.84 15.52 4.32
N LEU A 134 2.48 16.03 5.50
CA LEU A 134 1.34 16.90 5.72
C LEU A 134 1.84 18.34 5.88
N THR A 135 1.32 19.27 5.10
CA THR A 135 1.69 20.70 5.11
C THR A 135 0.43 21.57 5.14
N LYS A 136 0.50 22.81 5.64
CA LYS A 136 -0.58 23.80 5.47
C LYS A 136 -0.41 24.62 4.18
N HIS A 137 0.74 24.51 3.53
CA HIS A 137 1.02 25.20 2.29
C HIS A 137 0.26 24.61 1.10
N THR A 138 0.02 25.47 0.11
CA THR A 138 -0.58 25.08 -1.15
C THR A 138 0.42 24.27 -1.96
N ILE A 139 0.08 23.03 -2.30
CA ILE A 139 0.92 22.21 -3.17
C ILE A 139 0.71 22.65 -4.62
N TYR A 140 1.80 22.82 -5.36
CA TYR A 140 1.77 23.07 -6.80
C TYR A 140 2.80 22.21 -7.54
N ASN A 141 2.60 22.06 -8.85
CA ASN A 141 3.54 21.45 -9.79
C ASN A 141 3.64 22.34 -11.04
N ASP A 142 4.23 21.83 -12.13
CA ASP A 142 4.44 22.60 -13.36
C ASP A 142 3.12 22.96 -14.09
N PHE A 143 2.01 22.30 -13.75
CA PHE A 143 0.74 22.36 -14.48
C PHE A 143 -0.44 22.86 -13.62
N ASP A 144 -0.39 22.67 -12.30
CA ASP A 144 -1.52 22.90 -11.40
C ASP A 144 -1.07 23.40 -10.01
N SER A 145 -1.96 24.08 -9.31
CA SER A 145 -1.79 24.62 -7.95
C SER A 145 -3.08 24.46 -7.15
N GLY A 146 -3.01 24.56 -5.82
CA GLY A 146 -4.19 24.32 -4.97
C GLY A 146 -4.46 22.83 -4.73
N MET A 147 -3.51 21.95 -5.04
CA MET A 147 -3.70 20.51 -4.92
C MET A 147 -3.81 20.09 -3.45
N LEU A 148 -4.81 19.27 -3.15
CA LEU A 148 -4.97 18.69 -1.81
C LEU A 148 -4.07 17.51 -1.54
N ALA A 149 -3.67 16.79 -2.59
CA ALA A 149 -2.78 15.66 -2.49
C ALA A 149 -1.93 15.58 -3.75
N TYR A 150 -0.67 15.18 -3.62
CA TYR A 150 0.23 15.02 -4.75
C TYR A 150 1.19 13.84 -4.59
N SER A 151 1.35 13.05 -5.65
CA SER A 151 2.41 12.05 -5.79
C SER A 151 2.73 11.81 -7.26
N VAL A 152 3.98 11.44 -7.54
CA VAL A 152 4.45 11.06 -8.89
C VAL A 152 5.03 9.65 -8.94
N HIS A 153 5.17 8.99 -7.78
CA HIS A 153 5.84 7.70 -7.69
C HIS A 153 4.85 6.54 -7.75
N GLN A 154 5.13 5.57 -8.62
CA GLN A 154 4.23 4.45 -8.90
C GLN A 154 4.82 3.10 -8.43
N SER A 155 5.41 3.09 -7.24
CA SER A 155 6.12 1.93 -6.68
C SER A 155 5.43 1.23 -5.51
N LEU A 156 4.14 1.53 -5.26
CA LEU A 156 3.39 0.97 -4.13
C LEU A 156 3.45 -0.56 -4.13
N CYS A 157 3.64 -1.13 -2.94
CA CYS A 157 3.87 -2.56 -2.71
C CYS A 157 5.18 -3.15 -3.31
N VAL A 158 6.03 -2.33 -3.93
CA VAL A 158 7.39 -2.69 -4.37
C VAL A 158 8.43 -1.95 -3.51
N SER A 159 8.22 -0.65 -3.30
CA SER A 159 8.98 0.20 -2.39
C SER A 159 8.12 1.37 -1.91
N MET A 160 8.54 2.02 -0.81
CA MET A 160 7.79 3.13 -0.22
C MET A 160 7.52 4.24 -1.25
N VAL A 161 6.27 4.71 -1.26
CA VAL A 161 5.80 5.81 -2.11
C VAL A 161 5.68 7.08 -1.27
N PRO A 162 6.43 8.15 -1.59
CA PRO A 162 6.22 9.42 -0.92
C PRO A 162 4.98 10.11 -1.50
N MET A 163 4.22 10.75 -0.63
CA MET A 163 3.03 11.54 -0.98
C MET A 163 3.06 12.87 -0.23
N LEU A 164 2.37 13.86 -0.77
CA LEU A 164 2.06 15.12 -0.08
C LEU A 164 0.55 15.21 0.13
N LEU A 165 0.16 15.81 1.24
CA LEU A 165 -1.22 16.13 1.57
C LEU A 165 -1.26 17.55 2.16
N THR A 166 -2.20 18.37 1.69
CA THR A 166 -2.48 19.67 2.30
C THR A 166 -3.50 19.49 3.41
N TYR A 167 -3.18 19.96 4.60
CA TYR A 167 -4.09 19.96 5.73
C TYR A 167 -5.13 21.07 5.59
N LYS A 168 -6.40 20.66 5.51
CA LYS A 168 -7.56 21.54 5.57
C LYS A 168 -8.63 20.92 6.44
N ALA A 169 -8.89 21.53 7.60
CA ALA A 169 -9.70 20.93 8.65
C ALA A 169 -11.12 20.56 8.19
N GLU A 170 -11.66 21.37 7.28
CA GLU A 170 -13.00 21.29 6.71
C GLU A 170 -13.12 20.42 5.45
N GLU A 171 -12.00 20.06 4.79
CA GLU A 171 -12.01 19.32 3.51
C GLU A 171 -11.71 17.82 3.67
N VAL A 172 -12.07 17.22 4.81
CA VAL A 172 -11.84 15.79 5.11
C VAL A 172 -12.26 14.86 3.96
N ASP A 173 -13.44 15.07 3.40
CA ASP A 173 -14.01 14.18 2.40
C ASP A 173 -13.27 14.25 1.06
N GLU A 174 -12.93 15.46 0.62
CA GLU A 174 -12.18 15.66 -0.62
C GLU A 174 -10.72 15.21 -0.44
N SER A 175 -10.06 15.54 0.68
CA SER A 175 -8.73 15.04 1.01
C SER A 175 -8.67 13.50 1.03
N GLY A 176 -9.68 12.84 1.60
CA GLY A 176 -9.79 11.39 1.61
C GLY A 176 -9.97 10.80 0.21
N LYS A 177 -10.80 11.43 -0.62
CA LYS A 177 -10.95 11.03 -2.03
C LYS A 177 -9.63 11.17 -2.81
N ARG A 178 -8.93 12.30 -2.66
CA ARG A 178 -7.62 12.52 -3.30
C ARG A 178 -6.55 11.55 -2.83
N LEU A 179 -6.51 11.23 -1.54
CA LEU A 179 -5.61 10.20 -1.02
C LEU A 179 -5.90 8.83 -1.64
N SER A 180 -7.18 8.45 -1.79
CA SER A 180 -7.57 7.23 -2.51
C SER A 180 -7.09 7.22 -3.96
N GLU A 181 -7.24 8.33 -4.69
CA GLU A 181 -6.75 8.49 -6.07
C GLU A 181 -5.23 8.31 -6.14
N LEU A 182 -4.46 8.90 -5.21
CA LEU A 182 -3.01 8.72 -5.14
C LEU A 182 -2.62 7.26 -4.85
N ILE A 183 -3.34 6.57 -3.97
CA ILE A 183 -3.05 5.16 -3.66
C ILE A 183 -3.29 4.28 -4.89
N GLN A 184 -4.38 4.52 -5.63
CA GLN A 184 -4.67 3.82 -6.87
C GLN A 184 -3.59 4.08 -7.94
N ASN A 185 -3.20 5.34 -8.12
CA ASN A 185 -2.19 5.75 -9.08
C ASN A 185 -0.76 5.47 -8.61
N GLY A 186 -0.59 5.06 -7.35
CA GLY A 186 0.69 4.74 -6.73
C GLY A 186 1.31 3.44 -7.24
N THR A 187 0.69 2.75 -8.19
CA THR A 187 1.22 1.55 -8.84
C THR A 187 0.96 1.59 -10.35
N ARG A 188 1.84 0.95 -11.12
CA ARG A 188 1.65 0.75 -12.57
C ARG A 188 0.73 -0.42 -12.90
N ASN A 189 0.53 -1.30 -11.93
CA ASN A 189 -0.36 -2.46 -12.07
C ASN A 189 -1.75 -2.10 -11.59
N ASP A 190 -2.75 -2.92 -11.94
CA ASP A 190 -4.02 -2.91 -11.22
C ASP A 190 -3.79 -3.00 -9.70
N LEU A 191 -4.42 -2.12 -8.92
CA LEU A 191 -4.19 -2.01 -7.47
C LEU A 191 -4.44 -3.35 -6.78
N LYS A 192 -5.51 -4.08 -7.15
CA LYS A 192 -5.82 -5.39 -6.57
C LYS A 192 -4.70 -6.42 -6.80
N THR A 193 -4.00 -6.33 -7.92
CA THR A 193 -2.83 -7.14 -8.22
C THR A 193 -1.61 -6.69 -7.41
N ALA A 194 -1.37 -5.38 -7.34
CA ALA A 194 -0.24 -4.79 -6.59
C ALA A 194 -0.29 -5.13 -5.10
N LEU A 195 -1.48 -5.14 -4.49
CA LEU A 195 -1.71 -5.45 -3.08
C LEU A 195 -1.15 -6.82 -2.63
N ASN A 196 -0.96 -7.77 -3.55
CA ASN A 196 -0.29 -9.03 -3.23
C ASN A 196 1.17 -8.82 -2.81
N GLY A 197 1.82 -7.75 -3.27
CA GLY A 197 3.18 -7.35 -2.89
C GLY A 197 3.26 -6.81 -1.46
N CYS A 198 2.31 -5.95 -1.08
CA CYS A 198 2.24 -5.34 0.26
C CYS A 198 2.15 -6.41 1.37
N ASN A 199 1.48 -7.54 1.07
CA ASN A 199 1.31 -8.65 2.00
C ASN A 199 2.51 -9.61 2.07
N LYS A 200 3.44 -9.60 1.11
CA LYS A 200 4.56 -10.55 1.05
C LYS A 200 5.64 -10.27 2.10
N GLY A 201 5.91 -9.01 2.42
CA GLY A 201 6.89 -8.61 3.44
C GLY A 201 6.44 -8.82 4.88
N ARG A 202 5.14 -9.09 5.10
CA ARG A 202 4.51 -9.18 6.44
C ARG A 202 4.30 -10.61 6.95
N ARG A 203 4.59 -11.63 6.14
CA ARG A 203 4.59 -13.02 6.62
C ARG A 203 5.79 -13.19 7.53
N SER A 204 5.54 -13.46 8.82
CA SER A 204 6.62 -13.67 9.80
C SER A 204 7.59 -14.74 9.29
N PRO A 205 8.86 -14.72 9.73
CA PRO A 205 9.70 -15.91 9.59
C PRO A 205 8.91 -17.07 10.20
N ARG A 206 8.65 -18.12 9.43
CA ARG A 206 8.24 -19.40 10.00
C ARG A 206 9.30 -19.73 11.03
N LYS A 207 8.94 -19.75 12.33
CA LYS A 207 9.77 -20.41 13.34
C LYS A 207 10.01 -21.82 12.81
N ARG A 208 11.24 -22.10 12.36
CA ARG A 208 11.62 -23.47 12.02
C ARG A 208 11.61 -24.26 13.32
N PRO A 209 11.06 -25.49 13.32
CA PRO A 209 11.07 -26.35 14.49
C PRO A 209 12.51 -26.65 14.94
#